data_AF-A0A2V6EVA6-F1
#
_entry.id   AF-A0A2V6EVA6-F1
#
_cell.length_a   1.000
_cell.length_b   1.000
_cell.length_c   1.000
_cell.angle_alpha   90.00
_cell.angle_beta   90.00
_cell.angle_gamma   90.00
#
_symmetry.space_group_name_H-M   'P 1'
#
loop_
_entity.id
_entity.type
_entity.pdbx_description
1 polymer ?
#
loop_
_entity_poly.entity_id
_entity_poly.type
_entity_poly.pdbx_seq_one_letter_code
_entity_poly.pdbx_strand_id
1 'polypeptide(L)'
;HSDQDLVILVSIGGWIRGTQVVSGSVAANYDERSAKLLRQPALVGFIHAKLNDVSPDLRNDPLVKNVNDQLTNLEKLVTFPTGKSPSPDDVRKVNSVVSDLIQQIQHK
;
A
#
# COMPACT_ATOMS: atom_id res chain seq x y z
N HIS A 1 -0.57 -1.13 24.70
CA HIS A 1 -0.24 -2.02 23.55
C HIS A 1 -1.40 -2.10 22.57
N SER A 2 -2.62 -2.47 22.99
CA SER A 2 -3.77 -2.58 22.07
C SER A 2 -4.09 -1.28 21.30
N ASP A 3 -4.08 -0.10 21.94
CA ASP A 3 -4.35 1.16 21.22
C ASP A 3 -3.28 1.50 20.17
N GLN A 4 -2.02 1.21 20.47
CA GLN A 4 -0.91 1.43 19.54
C GLN A 4 -1.01 0.50 18.34
N ASP A 5 -1.32 -0.78 18.57
CA ASP A 5 -1.55 -1.75 17.50
C ASP A 5 -2.71 -1.32 16.60
N LEU A 6 -3.83 -0.87 17.19
CA LEU A 6 -4.99 -0.37 16.46
C LEU A 6 -4.66 0.87 15.63
N VAL A 7 -3.93 1.83 16.20
CA VAL A 7 -3.49 3.04 15.48
C VAL A 7 -2.61 2.67 14.29
N ILE A 8 -1.70 1.70 14.44
CA ILE A 8 -0.87 1.20 13.35
C ILE A 8 -1.76 0.58 12.26
N LEU A 9 -2.64 -0.36 12.60
CA LEU A 9 -3.50 -1.04 11.63
C LEU A 9 -4.43 -0.07 10.90
N VAL A 10 -5.02 0.91 11.59
CA VAL A 10 -5.85 1.96 10.98
C VAL A 10 -5.03 2.82 10.02
N SER A 11 -3.81 3.20 10.41
CA SER A 11 -2.92 4.00 9.55
C SER A 11 -2.56 3.25 8.26
N ILE A 12 -2.29 1.95 8.37
CA ILE A 12 -1.99 1.08 7.22
C ILE A 12 -3.21 0.94 6.32
N GLY A 13 -4.39 0.66 6.89
CA GLY A 13 -5.64 0.58 6.14
C GLY A 13 -5.96 1.89 5.39
N GLY A 14 -5.75 3.03 6.06
CA GLY A 14 -5.91 4.36 5.46
C GLY A 14 -4.96 4.59 4.28
N TRP A 15 -3.69 4.20 4.41
CA TRP A 15 -2.74 4.30 3.31
C TRP A 15 -3.08 3.39 2.12
N ILE A 16 -3.47 2.14 2.37
CA ILE A 16 -3.88 1.20 1.30
C ILE A 16 -5.08 1.79 0.54
N ARG A 17 -6.11 2.27 1.25
CA ARG A 17 -7.27 2.92 0.62
C ARG A 17 -6.91 4.19 -0.12
N GLY A 18 -6.07 5.06 0.46
CA GLY A 18 -5.61 6.28 -0.20
C GLY A 18 -4.88 5.97 -1.51
N THR A 19 -3.99 4.98 -1.49
CA THR A 19 -3.26 4.53 -2.68
C THR A 19 -4.21 3.95 -3.73
N GLN A 20 -5.23 3.19 -3.34
CA GLN A 20 -6.26 2.69 -4.26
C GLN A 20 -7.02 3.82 -4.95
N VAL A 21 -7.49 4.81 -4.20
CA VAL A 21 -8.25 5.94 -4.77
C VAL A 21 -7.38 6.74 -5.73
N VAL A 22 -6.16 7.10 -5.32
CA VAL A 22 -5.25 7.90 -6.16
C VAL A 22 -4.83 7.12 -7.40
N SER A 23 -4.37 5.87 -7.25
CA SER A 23 -3.97 5.04 -8.40
C SER A 23 -5.13 4.77 -9.35
N GLY A 24 -6.36 4.61 -8.85
CA GLY A 24 -7.56 4.44 -9.66
C GLY A 24 -7.89 5.71 -10.45
N SER A 25 -7.81 6.87 -9.81
CA SER A 25 -8.02 8.16 -10.48
C SER A 25 -6.97 8.39 -11.58
N VAL A 26 -5.70 8.08 -11.32
CA VAL A 26 -4.63 8.19 -12.33
C VAL A 26 -4.80 7.14 -13.43
N ALA A 27 -5.22 5.91 -13.11
CA ALA A 27 -5.44 4.87 -14.12
C ALA A 27 -6.60 5.20 -15.07
N ALA A 28 -7.67 5.83 -14.57
CA ALA A 28 -8.85 6.18 -15.35
C ALA A 28 -8.58 7.30 -16.37
N ASN A 29 -7.77 8.29 -15.98
CA ASN A 29 -7.35 9.40 -16.85
C ASN A 29 -5.85 9.61 -16.66
N TYR A 30 -5.04 8.83 -17.39
CA TYR A 30 -3.59 8.84 -17.19
C TYR A 30 -3.02 10.24 -17.34
N ASP A 31 -2.47 10.74 -16.23
CA ASP A 31 -1.76 12.00 -16.13
C ASP A 31 -0.37 11.72 -15.56
N GLU A 32 0.65 12.06 -16.35
CA GLU A 32 2.04 11.78 -16.01
C GLU A 32 2.46 12.50 -14.71
N ARG A 33 1.93 13.71 -14.47
CA ARG A 33 2.24 14.49 -13.27
C ARG A 33 1.67 13.84 -12.01
N SER A 34 0.42 13.40 -12.07
CA SER A 34 -0.23 12.65 -10.99
C SER A 34 0.40 11.28 -10.79
N ALA A 35 0.84 10.61 -11.85
CA ALA A 35 1.52 9.32 -11.77
C ALA A 35 2.85 9.40 -10.99
N LYS A 36 3.57 10.53 -11.07
CA LYS A 36 4.77 10.77 -10.25
C LYS A 36 4.48 10.79 -8.75
N LEU A 37 3.25 11.14 -8.32
CA LEU A 37 2.85 11.14 -6.91
C LEU A 37 2.73 9.74 -6.31
N LEU A 38 2.59 8.70 -7.15
CA LEU A 38 2.57 7.31 -6.68
C LEU A 38 3.95 6.85 -6.21
N ARG A 39 5.02 7.62 -6.47
CA ARG A 39 6.38 7.30 -6.04
C ARG A 39 6.56 7.53 -4.54
N GLN A 40 6.20 6.54 -3.72
CA GLN A 40 6.26 6.68 -2.26
C GLN A 40 7.03 5.53 -1.58
N PRO A 41 8.25 5.18 -2.02
CA PRO A 41 9.01 4.06 -1.44
C PRO A 41 9.30 4.25 0.05
N ALA A 42 9.62 5.47 0.47
CA ALA A 42 9.90 5.78 1.87
C ALA A 42 8.66 5.59 2.77
N LEU A 43 7.46 5.88 2.26
CA LEU A 43 6.22 5.69 3.02
C LEU A 43 5.88 4.20 3.15
N VAL A 44 6.10 3.42 2.08
CA VAL A 44 5.93 1.95 2.16
C VAL A 44 6.91 1.34 3.14
N GLY A 45 8.18 1.74 3.12
CA GLY A 45 9.18 1.30 4.09
C GLY A 45 8.82 1.67 5.53
N PHE A 46 8.29 2.89 5.76
CA PHE A 46 7.80 3.29 7.08
C PHE A 46 6.61 2.44 7.55
N ILE A 47 5.66 2.16 6.66
CA ILE A 47 4.50 1.31 6.94
C ILE A 47 4.94 -0.12 7.27
N HIS A 48 5.89 -0.66 6.52
CA HIS A 48 6.53 -1.95 6.79
C HIS A 48 7.16 -2.00 8.17
N ALA A 49 7.95 -0.99 8.54
CA ALA A 49 8.55 -0.89 9.85
C ALA A 49 7.48 -0.85 10.96
N LYS A 50 6.41 -0.06 10.76
CA LYS A 50 5.29 0.01 11.71
C LYS A 50 4.54 -1.30 11.87
N LEU A 51 4.35 -2.05 10.78
CA LEU A 51 3.72 -3.37 10.86
C LEU A 51 4.57 -4.37 11.65
N ASN A 52 5.89 -4.22 11.65
CA ASN A 52 6.77 -5.02 12.49
C ASN A 52 6.73 -4.64 13.98
N ASP A 53 6.28 -3.43 14.31
CA ASP A 53 6.13 -2.92 15.69
C ASP A 53 4.85 -3.42 16.39
N VAL A 54 3.88 -4.00 15.66
CA VAL A 54 2.64 -4.51 16.30
C VAL A 54 2.91 -5.77 17.13
N SER A 55 2.03 -6.06 18.08
CA SER A 55 2.16 -7.23 18.95
C SER A 55 2.37 -8.56 18.19
N PRO A 56 3.14 -9.52 18.74
CA PRO A 56 3.39 -10.82 18.09
C PRO A 56 2.11 -11.57 17.69
N ASP A 57 1.05 -11.47 18.49
CA ASP A 57 -0.23 -12.13 18.21
C ASP A 57 -0.86 -11.58 16.93
N LEU A 58 -0.88 -10.25 16.76
CA LEU A 58 -1.35 -9.61 15.53
C LEU A 58 -0.42 -9.88 14.35
N ARG A 59 0.90 -9.87 14.53
CA ARG A 59 1.84 -10.24 13.45
C ARG A 59 1.66 -11.68 13.00
N ASN A 60 1.17 -12.56 13.86
CA ASN A 60 0.91 -13.95 13.52
C ASN A 60 -0.43 -14.18 12.83
N ASP A 61 -1.33 -13.20 12.86
CA ASP A 61 -2.59 -13.24 12.16
C ASP A 61 -2.38 -13.41 10.63
N PRO A 62 -3.07 -14.35 9.98
CA PRO A 62 -2.88 -14.63 8.56
C PRO A 62 -3.12 -13.41 7.65
N LEU A 63 -4.08 -12.54 7.98
CA LEU A 63 -4.34 -11.34 7.18
C LEU A 63 -3.20 -10.35 7.33
N VAL A 64 -2.68 -10.16 8.55
CA VAL A 64 -1.57 -9.23 8.80
C VAL A 64 -0.30 -9.69 8.07
N LYS A 65 -0.01 -11.00 8.08
CA LYS A 65 1.09 -11.58 7.30
C LYS A 65 0.92 -11.32 5.80
N ASN A 66 -0.26 -11.60 5.27
CA ASN A 66 -0.53 -11.35 3.86
C ASN A 66 -0.44 -9.86 3.49
N VAL A 67 -0.91 -8.95 4.35
CA VAL A 67 -0.71 -7.50 4.16
C VAL A 67 0.78 -7.17 4.11
N ASN A 68 1.59 -7.72 5.00
CA ASN A 68 3.05 -7.52 5.00
C ASN A 68 3.71 -7.99 3.69
N ASP A 69 3.31 -9.17 3.19
CA ASP A 69 3.82 -9.71 1.93
C ASP A 69 3.43 -8.84 0.72
N GLN A 70 2.16 -8.40 0.67
CA GLN A 70 1.67 -7.51 -0.39
C GLN A 70 2.31 -6.12 -0.33
N LEU A 71 2.59 -5.59 0.87
CA LEU A 71 3.34 -4.34 1.03
C LEU A 71 4.74 -4.43 0.40
N THR A 72 5.41 -5.58 0.51
CA THR A 72 6.72 -5.80 -0.13
C THR A 72 6.62 -5.76 -1.66
N ASN A 73 5.53 -6.30 -2.21
CA ASN A 73 5.26 -6.20 -3.64
C ASN A 73 4.94 -4.77 -4.06
N LEU A 74 4.09 -4.07 -3.29
CA LEU A 74 3.74 -2.66 -3.52
C LEU A 74 4.97 -1.75 -3.47
N GLU A 75 5.89 -1.98 -2.53
CA GLU A 75 7.15 -1.22 -2.43
C GLU A 75 7.91 -1.23 -3.75
N LYS A 76 8.04 -2.40 -4.38
CA LYS A 76 8.71 -2.55 -5.67
C LYS A 76 7.98 -1.80 -6.78
N LEU A 77 6.64 -1.81 -6.78
CA LEU A 77 5.83 -1.15 -7.79
C LEU A 77 5.85 0.39 -7.66
N VAL A 78 5.94 0.92 -6.44
CA VAL A 78 6.05 2.36 -6.18
C VAL A 78 7.50 2.86 -6.19
N THR A 79 8.46 1.96 -6.35
CA THR A 79 9.89 2.28 -6.48
C THR A 79 10.25 2.40 -7.95
N PHE A 80 10.41 3.63 -8.41
CA PHE A 80 10.94 3.92 -9.75
C PHE A 80 11.96 5.07 -9.69
N PRO A 81 12.80 5.26 -10.73
CA PRO A 81 13.85 6.28 -10.72
C PRO A 81 13.31 7.70 -10.53
N THR A 82 14.10 8.55 -9.86
CA THR A 82 13.75 9.97 -9.69
C THR A 82 13.60 10.66 -11.03
N GLY A 83 12.49 11.40 -11.21
CA GLY A 83 12.19 12.10 -12.46
C GLY A 83 11.51 11.26 -13.53
N LYS A 84 11.37 9.93 -13.33
CA LYS A 84 10.55 9.07 -14.19
C LYS A 84 9.14 8.88 -13.60
N SER A 85 8.22 8.60 -14.51
CA SER A 85 6.81 8.35 -14.21
C SER A 85 6.52 6.88 -14.44
N PRO A 86 5.67 6.25 -13.61
CA PRO A 86 5.25 4.89 -13.87
C PRO A 86 4.39 4.87 -15.13
N SER A 87 4.47 3.79 -15.92
CA SER A 87 3.63 3.64 -17.10
C SER A 87 2.15 3.49 -16.71
N PRO A 88 1.20 3.71 -17.63
CA PRO A 88 -0.21 3.45 -17.36
C PRO A 88 -0.47 2.03 -16.84
N ASP A 89 0.28 1.04 -17.33
CA ASP A 89 0.16 -0.35 -16.90
C ASP A 89 0.72 -0.58 -15.50
N ASP A 90 1.82 0.10 -15.14
CA ASP A 90 2.33 0.07 -13.77
C ASP A 90 1.31 0.68 -12.79
N VAL A 91 0.67 1.80 -13.16
CA VAL A 91 -0.38 2.42 -12.35
C VAL A 91 -1.58 1.49 -12.17
N ARG A 92 -2.04 0.84 -13.24
CA ARG A 92 -3.11 -0.17 -13.16
C ARG A 92 -2.73 -1.35 -12.28
N LYS A 93 -1.48 -1.80 -12.37
CA LYS A 93 -0.98 -2.90 -11.53
C LYS A 93 -0.94 -2.51 -10.06
N VAL A 94 -0.46 -1.31 -9.72
CA VAL A 94 -0.54 -0.77 -8.35
C VAL A 94 -2.00 -0.77 -7.88
N ASN A 95 -2.91 -0.23 -8.69
CA ASN A 95 -4.33 -0.16 -8.36
C ASN A 95 -4.98 -1.53 -8.14
N SER A 96 -4.64 -2.53 -8.96
CA SER A 96 -5.12 -3.90 -8.81
C SER A 96 -4.66 -4.50 -7.48
N VAL A 97 -3.36 -4.43 -7.18
CA VAL A 97 -2.80 -5.02 -5.95
C VAL A 97 -3.43 -4.42 -4.70
N VAL A 98 -3.58 -3.09 -4.64
CA VAL A 98 -4.24 -2.44 -3.49
C VAL A 98 -5.74 -2.74 -3.44
N SER A 99 -6.42 -2.91 -4.59
CA SER A 99 -7.84 -3.26 -4.62
C SER A 99 -8.08 -4.68 -4.13
N ASP A 100 -7.24 -5.63 -4.53
CA ASP A 100 -7.30 -7.02 -4.07
C ASP A 100 -7.03 -7.10 -2.57
N LEU A 101 -6.03 -6.36 -2.08
CA LEU A 101 -5.69 -6.31 -0.65
C LEU A 101 -6.86 -5.79 0.18
N ILE A 102 -7.53 -4.75 -0.31
CA ILE A 102 -8.73 -4.21 0.32
C ILE A 102 -9.87 -5.21 0.34
N GLN A 103 -10.11 -5.93 -0.77
CA GLN A 103 -11.16 -6.95 -0.80
C GLN A 103 -10.88 -8.05 0.22
N GLN A 104 -9.62 -8.44 0.40
CA GLN A 104 -9.24 -9.41 1.43
C GLN A 104 -9.46 -8.88 2.86
N ILE A 105 -9.16 -7.60 3.11
CA ILE A 105 -9.40 -6.96 4.41
C ILE A 105 -10.91 -6.88 4.71
N GLN A 106 -11.74 -6.59 3.70
CA GLN A 106 -13.20 -6.43 3.87
C GLN A 106 -13.97 -7.75 4.03
N HIS A 107 -13.44 -8.84 3.49
CA HIS A 107 -14.07 -10.17 3.59
C HIS A 107 -13.60 -10.98 4.81
N LYS A 108 -12.84 -10.35 5.72
CA LYS A 108 -12.43 -10.95 7.00
C LYS A 108 -13.53 -10.80 8.05
#